data_AF-A0A158BTY6-F1
#
_entry.id   AF-A0A158BTY6-F1
#
_cell.length_a   1.000
_cell.length_b   1.000
_cell.length_c   1.000
_cell.angle_alpha   90.00
_cell.angle_beta   90.00
_cell.angle_gamma   90.00
#
_symmetry.space_group_name_H-M   'P 1'
#
loop_
_entity.id
_entity.type
_entity.pdbx_description
1 polymer ?
#
loop_
_entity_poly.entity_id
_entity_poly.type
_entity_poly.pdbx_seq_one_letter_code
_entity_poly.pdbx_strand_id
1 'polypeptide(L)'
;MSLNFAPVVKVSSKNGFMANHRVVGQDVEASPPQLYTGRIHSVWSDGTAMVYWDYSLNPSAERHLVQSGRVRLHHLCHAAS
;
A
#
# COMPACT_ATOMS: atom_id res chain seq x y z
N MET A 1 -6.73 -21.54 -21.59
CA MET A 1 -6.82 -20.08 -21.43
C MET A 1 -5.61 -19.60 -20.65
N SER A 2 -4.56 -19.17 -21.34
CA SER A 2 -3.42 -18.50 -20.69
C SER A 2 -3.86 -17.08 -20.33
N LEU A 3 -4.03 -16.82 -19.03
CA LEU A 3 -4.17 -15.45 -18.55
C LEU A 3 -2.87 -14.73 -18.92
N ASN A 4 -2.95 -13.84 -19.92
CA ASN A 4 -1.90 -12.87 -20.23
C ASN A 4 -1.77 -11.92 -19.04
N PHE A 5 -1.13 -12.38 -17.97
CA PHE A 5 -0.69 -11.50 -16.90
C PHE A 5 0.45 -10.68 -17.47
N ALA A 6 0.12 -9.47 -17.95
CA ALA A 6 1.13 -8.47 -18.23
C ALA A 6 2.07 -8.39 -17.02
N PRO A 7 3.39 -8.29 -17.23
CA PRO A 7 4.33 -8.25 -16.12
C PRO A 7 3.99 -7.08 -15.20
N VAL A 8 4.06 -7.32 -13.88
CA VAL A 8 3.86 -6.27 -12.89
C VAL A 8 5.08 -5.37 -12.90
N VAL A 9 4.91 -4.13 -13.35
CA VAL A 9 5.99 -3.14 -13.53
C VAL A 9 5.77 -1.96 -12.59
N LYS A 10 6.87 -1.32 -12.18
CA LYS A 10 6.79 -0.02 -11.49
C LYS A 10 6.22 1.02 -12.45
N VAL A 11 5.34 1.86 -11.93
CA VAL A 11 4.72 2.97 -12.65
C VAL A 11 4.94 4.27 -11.87
N SER A 12 4.91 5.41 -12.57
CA SER A 12 5.07 6.73 -11.93
C SER A 12 3.90 7.07 -11.02
N SER A 13 2.68 6.68 -11.40
CA SER A 13 1.47 6.87 -10.60
C SER A 13 0.38 5.84 -10.94
N LYS A 14 -0.54 5.62 -10.00
CA LYS A 14 -1.75 4.81 -10.17
C LYS A 14 -2.83 5.28 -9.18
N ASN A 15 -4.07 5.45 -9.64
CA ASN A 15 -5.22 5.84 -8.80
C ASN A 15 -4.97 7.11 -7.94
N GLY A 16 -4.18 8.07 -8.45
CA GLY A 16 -3.80 9.29 -7.71
C GLY A 16 -2.62 9.13 -6.75
N PHE A 17 -2.12 7.91 -6.55
CA PHE A 17 -0.94 7.63 -5.75
C PHE A 17 0.33 7.69 -6.59
N MET A 18 1.40 8.28 -6.04
CA MET A 18 2.73 8.33 -6.64
C MET A 18 3.81 8.25 -5.54
N ALA A 19 5.07 8.08 -5.95
CA ALA A 19 6.19 8.10 -5.01
C ALA A 19 6.23 9.40 -4.19
N ASN A 20 6.68 9.30 -2.94
CA ASN A 20 6.75 10.37 -1.94
C ASN A 20 5.41 10.94 -1.43
N HIS A 21 4.25 10.43 -1.89
CA HIS A 21 2.96 10.81 -1.31
C HIS A 21 2.81 10.28 0.13
N ARG A 22 2.29 11.15 1.01
CA ARG A 22 1.85 10.77 2.35
C ARG A 22 0.55 9.98 2.26
N VAL A 23 0.52 8.85 2.96
CA VAL A 23 -0.63 7.94 2.96
C VAL A 23 -0.94 7.44 4.36
N VAL A 24 -2.20 7.06 4.55
CA VAL A 24 -2.65 6.32 5.73
C VAL A 24 -3.12 4.95 5.28
N GLY A 25 -2.49 3.90 5.79
CA GLY A 25 -2.96 2.52 5.64
C GLY A 25 -3.97 2.20 6.73
N GLN A 26 -5.09 1.60 6.36
CA GLN A 26 -6.12 1.17 7.31
C GLN A 26 -6.14 -0.36 7.40
N ASP A 27 -5.70 -0.88 8.55
CA ASP A 27 -5.89 -2.28 8.91
C ASP A 27 -7.33 -2.48 9.40
N VAL A 28 -8.21 -2.87 8.47
CA VAL A 28 -9.62 -3.16 8.74
C VAL A 28 -9.83 -4.54 9.38
N GLU A 29 -8.81 -5.41 9.36
CA GLU A 29 -8.88 -6.74 9.97
C GLU A 29 -8.61 -6.67 11.49
N ALA A 30 -7.94 -5.62 11.96
CA ALA A 30 -7.84 -5.31 13.38
C ALA A 30 -9.19 -4.90 13.99
N SER A 31 -9.42 -5.29 15.25
CA SER A 31 -10.60 -4.88 16.04
C SER A 31 -10.16 -4.16 17.33
N PRO A 32 -10.30 -2.83 17.43
CA PRO A 32 -10.82 -1.92 16.41
C PRO A 32 -9.85 -1.71 15.23
N PRO A 33 -10.33 -1.22 14.06
CA PRO A 33 -9.47 -0.92 12.93
C PRO A 33 -8.33 0.04 13.30
N GLN A 34 -7.13 -0.25 12.85
CA GLN A 34 -5.94 0.54 13.16
C GLN A 34 -5.46 1.31 11.93
N LEU A 35 -4.97 2.53 12.16
CA LEU A 35 -4.46 3.41 11.11
C LEU A 35 -2.93 3.52 11.23
N TYR A 36 -2.26 3.44 10.10
CA TYR A 36 -0.81 3.49 9.98
C TYR A 36 -0.41 4.60 9.02
N THR A 37 0.40 5.55 9.46
CA THR A 37 0.87 6.63 8.58
C THR A 37 2.18 6.22 7.92
N GLY A 38 2.35 6.61 6.66
CA GLY A 38 3.54 6.29 5.90
C GLY A 38 3.71 7.16 4.68
N ARG A 39 4.67 6.78 3.85
CA ARG A 39 5.00 7.43 2.60
C ARG A 39 5.20 6.38 1.51
N ILE A 40 4.61 6.61 0.35
CA ILE A 40 4.80 5.72 -0.79
C ILE A 40 6.24 5.83 -1.27
N HIS A 41 6.92 4.69 -1.35
CA HIS A 41 8.22 4.58 -2.00
C HIS A 41 8.07 4.37 -3.51
N SER A 42 7.20 3.45 -3.92
CA SER A 42 6.99 3.12 -5.33
C SER A 42 5.62 2.49 -5.58
N VAL A 43 5.04 2.75 -6.74
CA VAL A 43 3.73 2.24 -7.16
C VAL A 43 3.89 1.24 -8.30
N TRP A 44 3.02 0.24 -8.36
CA TRP A 44 3.06 -0.85 -9.33
C TRP A 44 1.76 -0.94 -10.16
N SER A 45 1.87 -1.48 -11.37
CA SER A 45 0.77 -1.57 -12.34
C SER A 45 -0.42 -2.42 -11.87
N ASP A 46 -0.18 -3.34 -10.93
CA ASP A 46 -1.17 -4.24 -10.32
C ASP A 46 -2.02 -3.57 -9.22
N GLY A 47 -1.81 -2.27 -8.96
CA GLY A 47 -2.53 -1.56 -7.91
C GLY A 47 -1.97 -1.82 -6.52
N THR A 48 -0.69 -2.18 -6.43
CA THR A 48 0.06 -2.24 -5.17
C THR A 48 1.09 -1.11 -5.07
N ALA A 49 1.49 -0.79 -3.85
CA ALA A 49 2.55 0.17 -3.57
C ALA A 49 3.44 -0.33 -2.43
N MET A 50 4.72 -0.01 -2.52
CA MET A 50 5.65 -0.17 -1.41
C MET A 50 5.55 1.09 -0.55
N VAL A 51 5.28 0.93 0.74
CA VAL A 51 5.10 2.04 1.68
C VAL A 51 6.17 1.94 2.76
N TYR A 52 6.82 3.07 3.03
CA TYR A 52 7.64 3.23 4.22
C TYR A 52 6.78 3.85 5.31
N TRP A 53 6.52 3.06 6.35
CA TRP A 53 5.73 3.46 7.50
C TRP A 53 6.55 4.36 8.44
N ASP A 54 5.90 5.32 9.09
CA ASP A 54 6.57 6.24 10.02
C ASP A 54 7.07 5.52 11.29
N TYR A 55 6.51 4.35 11.59
CA TYR A 55 6.84 3.49 12.71
C TYR A 55 6.74 2.03 12.28
N SER A 56 7.39 1.15 13.04
CA SER A 56 7.30 -0.29 12.82
C SER A 56 5.85 -0.74 12.98
N LEU A 57 5.33 -1.40 11.95
CA LEU A 57 4.05 -2.09 12.05
C LEU A 57 4.17 -3.20 13.09
N ASN A 58 3.10 -3.45 13.84
CA ASN A 58 3.02 -4.68 14.61
C ASN A 58 2.90 -5.89 13.66
N PRO A 59 3.29 -7.10 14.09
CA PRO A 59 3.30 -8.28 13.22
C PRO A 59 1.94 -8.65 12.61
N SER A 60 0.84 -8.31 13.29
CA SER A 60 -0.51 -8.55 12.78
C SER A 60 -0.83 -7.60 11.62
N ALA A 61 -0.62 -6.31 11.82
CA ALA A 61 -0.84 -5.28 10.80
C ALA A 61 0.06 -5.48 9.58
N GLU A 62 1.30 -5.93 9.77
CA GLU A 62 2.17 -6.29 8.64
C GLU A 62 1.57 -7.43 7.82
N ARG A 63 1.03 -8.48 8.44
CA ARG A 63 0.38 -9.60 7.73
C ARG A 63 -0.90 -9.17 7.01
N HIS A 64 -1.67 -8.27 7.58
CA HIS A 64 -2.95 -7.81 7.00
C HIS A 64 -2.72 -6.82 5.86
N LEU A 65 -1.82 -5.84 6.05
CA LEU A 65 -1.60 -4.75 5.09
C LEU A 65 -0.55 -5.05 4.03
N VAL A 66 0.51 -5.79 4.39
CA VAL A 66 1.68 -5.98 3.53
C VAL A 66 1.69 -7.41 2.97
N GLN A 67 1.41 -7.51 1.67
CA GLN A 67 1.49 -8.74 0.92
C GLN A 67 2.73 -8.71 0.01
N SER A 68 3.70 -9.59 0.26
CA SER A 68 4.97 -9.66 -0.50
C SER A 68 5.74 -8.34 -0.53
N GLY A 69 5.75 -7.61 0.59
CA GLY A 69 6.44 -6.31 0.73
C GLY A 69 5.69 -5.13 0.09
N ARG A 70 4.44 -5.33 -0.36
CA ARG A 70 3.62 -4.28 -0.97
C ARG A 70 2.24 -4.23 -0.33
N VAL A 71 1.64 -3.07 -0.34
CA VAL A 71 0.30 -2.78 0.17
C VAL A 71 -0.62 -2.52 -1.00
N ARG A 72 -1.84 -3.02 -0.97
CA ARG A 72 -2.81 -2.70 -2.02
C ARG A 72 -3.26 -1.24 -1.87
N LEU A 73 -3.30 -0.51 -2.98
CA LEU A 73 -3.67 0.91 -2.98
C LEU A 73 -5.07 1.16 -2.39
N HIS A 74 -5.97 0.17 -2.44
CA HIS A 74 -7.31 0.30 -1.87
C HIS A 74 -7.34 0.34 -0.34
N HIS A 75 -6.29 -0.15 0.34
CA HIS A 75 -6.13 -0.02 1.79
C HIS A 75 -5.46 1.31 2.17
N LEU A 76 -5.04 2.11 1.18
CA LEU A 76 -4.39 3.39 1.38
C LEU A 76 -5.39 4.52 1.14
N CYS A 77 -5.35 5.50 2.03
CA CYS A 77 -5.98 6.80 1.86
C CYS A 77 -4.90 7.86 1.67
N HIS A 78 -5.20 8.93 0.92
CA HIS A 78 -4.37 10.12 0.97
C HIS A 78 -4.42 10.68 2.39
N ALA A 79 -3.25 10.87 3.01
CA ALA A 79 -3.21 11.65 4.23
C ALA A 79 -3.54 13.09 3.83
N ALA A 80 -4.57 13.69 4.44
CA ALA A 80 -4.84 15.11 4.26
C ALA A 80 -3.56 15.88 4.61
N SER A 81 -3.12 16.71 3.66
CA SER A 81 -1.97 17.61 3.79
C SER A 81 -2.19 18.64 4.88
#